data_AF-A0A3P8W7N5-F1
#
_entry.id   AF-A0A3P8W7N5-F1
#
_cell.length_a   1.000
_cell.length_b   1.000
_cell.length_c   1.000
_cell.angle_alpha   90.00
_cell.angle_beta   90.00
_cell.angle_gamma   90.00
#
_symmetry.space_group_name_H-M   'P 1'
#
loop_
_entity.id
_entity.type
_entity.pdbx_description
1 polymer ?
#
loop_
_entity_poly.entity_id
_entity_poly.type
_entity_poly.pdbx_seq_one_letter_code
_entity_poly.pdbx_strand_id
1 'polypeptide(L)'
;NYCIKGTSWDAEGRQGDDYTACQITSSGRTFGVFVYWIPVQGGDTYVVWISDGENCTATSESFCSIDPVECGESYTVSIVASNNAGSSEPSVPTQFVTPCPPENIWVDEPEPSNCTLMWDPVALVDFYIAYIKRDDGYELSCNTSEASCNFFCMC
;
A
#
# COMPACT_ATOMS: atom_id res chain seq x y z
N ASN A 1 9.46 7.61 10.90
CA ASN A 1 8.20 8.32 11.22
C ASN A 1 8.26 9.72 10.61
N TYR A 2 7.96 9.86 9.32
CA TYR A 2 8.03 11.16 8.64
C TYR A 2 6.62 11.74 8.47
N CYS A 3 6.46 13.01 8.85
CA CYS A 3 5.24 13.77 8.57
C CYS A 3 5.55 14.72 7.42
N ILE A 4 4.74 14.68 6.37
CA ILE A 4 4.85 15.62 5.26
C ILE A 4 3.92 16.79 5.59
N LYS A 5 4.49 18.00 5.62
CA LYS A 5 3.78 19.24 5.87
C LYS A 5 3.58 19.96 4.55
N GLY A 6 2.34 19.97 4.05
CA GLY A 6 1.96 20.79 2.90
C GLY A 6 1.50 22.15 3.39
N THR A 7 1.98 23.24 2.78
CA THR A 7 1.40 24.57 3.03
C THR A 7 0.94 25.20 1.72
N SER A 8 -0.27 25.76 1.74
CA SER A 8 -0.81 26.52 0.62
C SER A 8 -0.30 27.96 0.66
N TRP A 9 -0.09 28.55 -0.51
CA TRP A 9 0.32 29.95 -0.66
C TRP A 9 -0.64 30.65 -1.62
N ASP A 10 -1.04 31.88 -1.30
CA ASP A 10 -1.81 32.71 -2.22
C ASP A 10 -0.88 33.39 -3.27
N ALA A 11 -1.49 34.02 -4.28
CA ALA A 11 -0.77 34.65 -5.39
C ALA A 11 0.09 35.85 -4.93
N GLU A 12 -0.17 36.38 -3.74
CA GLU A 12 0.57 37.45 -3.08
C GLU A 12 1.70 36.92 -2.16
N GLY A 13 1.90 35.60 -2.10
CA GLY A 13 2.98 34.97 -1.35
C GLY A 13 2.73 34.89 0.16
N ARG A 14 1.48 34.98 0.61
CA ARG A 14 1.11 34.79 2.01
C ARG A 14 0.81 33.32 2.28
N GLN A 15 1.29 32.85 3.42
CA GLN A 15 1.14 31.46 3.85
C GLN A 15 -0.29 31.23 4.36
N GLY A 16 -0.99 30.26 3.78
CA GLY A 16 -2.31 29.79 4.22
C GLY A 16 -2.21 28.67 5.26
N ASP A 17 -3.34 28.03 5.57
CA ASP A 17 -3.42 26.94 6.53
C ASP A 17 -2.49 25.76 6.15
N ASP A 18 -1.87 25.14 7.16
CA ASP A 18 -1.00 23.99 6.99
C ASP A 18 -1.77 22.68 7.22
N TYR A 19 -1.47 21.68 6.38
CA TYR A 19 -1.96 20.31 6.58
C TYR A 19 -0.76 19.41 6.85
N THR A 20 -0.80 18.73 8.01
CA THR A 20 0.24 17.80 8.43
C THR A 20 -0.32 16.38 8.37
N ALA A 21 0.16 15.60 7.41
CA ALA A 21 -0.13 14.17 7.35
C ALA A 21 1.05 13.41 7.93
N CYS A 22 0.83 12.70 9.04
CA CYS A 22 1.81 11.77 9.60
C CYS A 22 1.48 10.35 9.16
N GLN A 23 2.49 9.57 8.78
CA GLN A 23 2.32 8.15 8.58
C GLN A 23 2.13 7.47 9.94
N ILE A 24 0.92 7.00 10.24
CA ILE A 24 0.66 6.10 11.37
C ILE A 24 0.72 4.67 10.81
N THR A 25 1.84 3.97 11.00
CA THR A 25 1.86 2.51 10.86
C THR A 25 1.15 1.91 12.06
N SER A 26 -0.18 1.85 11.97
CA SER A 26 -1.03 1.07 12.86
C SER A 26 -1.08 -0.35 12.33
N SER A 27 -0.70 -1.32 13.16
CA SER A 27 -0.83 -2.77 12.95
C SER A 27 -2.29 -3.22 12.98
N GLY A 28 -3.14 -2.57 12.18
CA GLY A 28 -4.59 -2.78 12.19
C GLY A 28 -5.34 -2.03 11.09
N ARG A 29 -4.68 -1.69 9.98
CA ARG A 29 -5.40 -1.26 8.78
C ARG A 29 -5.79 -2.51 8.01
N THR A 30 -7.10 -2.74 7.89
CA THR A 30 -7.64 -3.40 6.70
C THR A 30 -6.91 -2.85 5.48
N PHE A 31 -6.34 -3.73 4.66
CA PHE A 31 -5.70 -3.31 3.42
C PHE A 31 -6.82 -2.95 2.44
N GLY A 32 -7.27 -1.71 2.49
CA GLY A 32 -8.18 -1.16 1.48
C GLY A 32 -7.43 -1.03 0.17
N VAL A 33 -7.88 -1.75 -0.85
CA VAL A 33 -7.32 -1.63 -2.20
C VAL A 33 -8.10 -0.57 -2.95
N PHE A 34 -7.43 0.51 -3.32
CA PHE A 34 -8.04 1.56 -4.13
C PHE A 34 -7.86 1.26 -5.61
N VAL A 35 -8.96 1.12 -6.32
CA VAL A 35 -9.00 0.97 -7.76
C VAL A 35 -9.32 2.32 -8.37
N TYR A 36 -8.50 2.75 -9.31
CA TYR A 36 -8.70 3.99 -10.05
C TYR A 36 -8.92 3.68 -11.53
N TRP A 37 -9.75 4.47 -12.20
CA TRP A 37 -9.99 4.35 -13.63
C TRP A 37 -10.17 5.71 -14.28
N ILE A 38 -10.10 5.73 -15.61
CA ILE A 38 -10.42 6.90 -16.41
C ILE A 38 -11.89 6.77 -16.85
N PRO A 39 -12.76 7.74 -16.53
CA PRO A 39 -14.15 7.72 -16.98
C PRO A 39 -14.26 7.68 -18.51
N VAL A 40 -15.21 6.91 -19.03
CA VAL A 40 -15.50 6.79 -20.46
C VAL A 40 -16.68 7.69 -20.84
N GLN A 41 -16.71 8.14 -22.11
CA GLN A 41 -17.80 8.96 -22.61
C GLN A 41 -19.12 8.20 -22.57
N GLY A 42 -20.11 8.76 -21.89
CA GLY A 42 -21.43 8.17 -21.75
C GLY A 42 -21.55 7.09 -20.67
N GLY A 43 -20.52 6.85 -19.85
CA GLY A 43 -20.63 6.03 -18.65
C GLY A 43 -21.07 6.85 -17.44
N ASP A 44 -22.18 6.46 -16.80
CA ASP A 44 -22.75 7.15 -15.64
C ASP A 44 -22.33 6.49 -14.32
N THR A 45 -22.30 5.15 -14.30
CA THR A 45 -21.92 4.33 -13.15
C THR A 45 -20.84 3.33 -13.52
N TYR A 46 -20.00 2.99 -12.55
CA TYR A 46 -18.91 2.01 -12.72
C TYR A 46 -19.04 0.95 -11.64
N VAL A 47 -19.09 -0.31 -12.06
CA VAL A 47 -19.14 -1.48 -11.17
C VAL A 47 -17.79 -2.18 -11.23
N VAL A 48 -17.16 -2.33 -10.07
CA VAL A 48 -15.87 -2.99 -9.91
C VAL A 48 -16.09 -4.44 -9.47
N TRP A 49 -15.58 -5.35 -10.30
CA TRP A 49 -15.64 -6.79 -10.09
C TRP A 49 -14.26 -7.29 -9.68
N ILE A 50 -14.23 -8.11 -8.63
CA ILE A 50 -13.05 -8.84 -8.19
C ILE A 50 -13.31 -10.33 -8.37
N SER A 51 -12.25 -11.14 -8.39
CA SER A 51 -12.32 -12.60 -8.46
C SER A 51 -13.25 -13.27 -7.42
N ASP A 52 -13.61 -12.61 -6.32
CA ASP A 52 -14.53 -13.08 -5.28
C ASP A 52 -15.98 -12.56 -5.44
N GLY A 53 -16.25 -11.62 -6.34
CA GLY A 53 -17.60 -11.10 -6.63
C GLY A 53 -17.65 -9.64 -7.05
N GLU A 54 -18.87 -9.09 -7.10
CA GLU A 54 -19.09 -7.64 -7.21
C GLU A 54 -18.70 -7.00 -5.87
N ASN A 55 -17.75 -6.07 -5.89
CA ASN A 55 -17.25 -5.49 -4.65
C ASN A 55 -17.85 -4.11 -4.39
N CYS A 56 -17.86 -3.24 -5.40
CA CYS A 56 -18.34 -1.90 -5.21
C CYS A 56 -18.83 -1.22 -6.49
N THR A 57 -19.70 -0.22 -6.28
CA THR A 57 -20.24 0.63 -7.34
C THR A 57 -19.91 2.07 -7.04
N ALA A 58 -19.33 2.78 -8.02
CA ALA A 58 -19.03 4.19 -7.95
C ALA A 58 -19.87 4.96 -8.96
N THR A 59 -20.48 6.06 -8.48
CA THR A 59 -21.23 7.01 -9.31
C THR A 59 -20.50 8.34 -9.18
N SER A 60 -20.06 8.95 -10.27
CA SER A 60 -19.29 10.22 -10.33
C SER A 60 -17.84 10.22 -9.79
N GLU A 61 -17.44 9.27 -8.95
CA GLU A 61 -16.04 9.09 -8.55
C GLU A 61 -15.30 8.20 -9.55
N SER A 62 -14.03 8.52 -9.83
CA SER A 62 -13.15 7.73 -10.69
C SER A 62 -12.30 6.73 -9.88
N PHE A 63 -12.77 6.37 -8.69
CA PHE A 63 -12.13 5.41 -7.81
C PHE A 63 -13.13 4.66 -6.95
N CYS A 64 -12.70 3.52 -6.42
CA CYS A 64 -13.42 2.77 -5.41
C CYS A 64 -12.48 2.09 -4.43
N SER A 65 -12.89 1.99 -3.16
CA SER A 65 -12.20 1.17 -2.15
C SER A 65 -12.76 -0.24 -2.12
N ILE A 66 -11.86 -1.21 -2.11
CA ILE A 66 -12.14 -2.63 -1.90
C ILE A 66 -11.74 -2.94 -0.47
N ASP A 67 -12.72 -3.26 0.38
CA ASP A 67 -12.51 -3.61 1.78
C ASP A 67 -13.44 -4.77 2.20
N PRO A 68 -12.95 -5.81 2.90
CA PRO A 68 -11.57 -6.25 3.11
C PRO A 68 -11.14 -7.33 2.10
N VAL A 69 -9.85 -7.35 1.77
CA VAL A 69 -9.19 -8.48 1.09
C VAL A 69 -8.31 -9.23 2.09
N GLU A 70 -8.41 -10.55 2.10
CA GLU A 70 -7.52 -11.42 2.89
C GLU A 70 -6.09 -11.30 2.38
N CYS A 71 -5.11 -11.24 3.28
CA CYS A 71 -3.71 -11.21 2.89
C CYS A 71 -3.24 -12.60 2.45
N GLY A 72 -2.17 -12.65 1.65
CA GLY A 72 -1.59 -13.86 1.09
C GLY A 72 -2.26 -14.31 -0.21
N GLU A 73 -3.21 -13.54 -0.72
CA GLU A 73 -4.02 -13.89 -1.89
C GLU A 73 -3.69 -13.03 -3.11
N SER A 74 -3.94 -13.61 -4.28
CA SER A 74 -3.87 -12.92 -5.57
C SER A 74 -5.27 -12.69 -6.13
N TYR A 75 -5.59 -11.44 -6.42
CA TYR A 75 -6.90 -11.03 -6.91
C TYR A 75 -6.81 -10.53 -8.34
N THR A 76 -7.94 -10.59 -9.05
CA THR A 76 -8.09 -9.99 -10.37
C THR A 76 -9.23 -9.00 -10.34
N VAL A 77 -9.00 -7.78 -10.83
CA VAL A 77 -10.01 -6.71 -10.90
C VAL A 77 -10.39 -6.39 -12.34
N SER A 78 -11.68 -6.15 -12.57
CA SER A 78 -12.21 -5.62 -13.82
C SER A 78 -13.33 -4.61 -13.55
N ILE A 79 -13.57 -3.71 -14.49
CA ILE A 79 -14.52 -2.60 -14.34
C ILE A 79 -15.53 -2.65 -15.48
N VAL A 80 -16.80 -2.51 -15.15
CA VAL A 80 -17.90 -2.41 -16.12
C VAL A 80 -18.52 -1.02 -15.99
N ALA A 81 -18.59 -0.28 -17.10
CA ALA A 81 -19.31 0.98 -17.14
C ALA A 81 -20.78 0.73 -17.47
N SER A 82 -21.69 1.50 -16.90
CA SER A 82 -23.12 1.39 -17.16
C SER A 82 -23.76 2.76 -17.30
N ASN A 83 -24.81 2.83 -18.10
CA ASN A 83 -25.65 4.00 -18.30
C ASN A 83 -27.10 3.57 -18.57
N ASN A 84 -27.96 4.52 -18.93
CA ASN A 84 -29.36 4.23 -19.25
C ASN A 84 -29.56 3.28 -20.47
N ALA A 85 -28.57 3.14 -21.35
CA ALA A 85 -28.61 2.22 -22.48
C ALA A 85 -28.16 0.79 -22.11
N GLY A 86 -27.56 0.59 -20.94
CA GLY A 86 -27.11 -0.70 -20.43
C GLY A 86 -25.65 -0.68 -19.96
N SER A 87 -25.09 -1.87 -19.78
CA SER A 87 -23.71 -2.07 -19.34
C SER A 87 -22.76 -2.33 -20.52
N SER A 88 -21.53 -1.87 -20.39
CA SER A 88 -20.44 -2.12 -21.34
C SER A 88 -19.88 -3.53 -21.22
N GLU A 89 -18.96 -3.88 -22.13
CA GLU A 89 -18.05 -5.00 -21.88
C GLU A 89 -17.10 -4.65 -20.71
N PRO A 90 -16.63 -5.65 -19.94
CA PRO A 90 -15.64 -5.44 -18.89
C PRO A 90 -14.30 -4.94 -19.41
N SER A 91 -13.59 -4.17 -18.58
CA SER A 91 -12.21 -3.78 -18.84
C SER A 91 -11.28 -5.01 -18.90
N VAL A 92 -10.07 -4.81 -19.44
CA VAL A 92 -9.00 -5.80 -19.34
C VAL A 92 -8.75 -6.13 -17.86
N PRO A 93 -8.79 -7.41 -17.46
CA PRO A 93 -8.57 -7.78 -16.07
C PRO A 93 -7.13 -7.45 -15.63
N THR A 94 -6.99 -6.86 -14.45
CA THR A 94 -5.68 -6.52 -13.85
C THR A 94 -5.47 -7.34 -12.59
N GLN A 95 -4.31 -7.98 -12.45
CA GLN A 95 -3.96 -8.77 -11.27
C GLN A 95 -3.27 -7.90 -10.21
N PHE A 96 -3.59 -8.13 -8.94
CA PHE A 96 -2.86 -7.58 -7.80
C PHE A 96 -2.72 -8.63 -6.69
N VAL A 97 -1.74 -8.43 -5.81
CA VAL A 97 -1.47 -9.31 -4.67
C VAL A 97 -1.56 -8.53 -3.37
N THR A 98 -1.90 -9.23 -2.29
CA THR A 98 -2.07 -8.64 -0.96
C THR A 98 -1.09 -9.32 0.00
N PRO A 99 0.21 -9.00 -0.03
CA PRO A 99 1.19 -9.71 0.78
C PRO A 99 0.88 -9.55 2.28
N CYS A 100 1.01 -10.63 3.03
CA CYS A 100 0.87 -10.58 4.48
C CYS A 100 2.03 -9.81 5.13
N PRO A 101 1.83 -9.21 6.30
CA PRO A 101 2.95 -8.67 7.07
C PRO A 101 3.95 -9.80 7.43
N PRO A 102 5.27 -9.55 7.39
CA PRO A 102 6.25 -10.48 7.92
C PRO A 102 5.99 -10.80 9.39
N GLU A 103 6.06 -12.08 9.75
CA GLU A 103 5.93 -12.55 11.12
C GLU A 103 7.28 -13.01 11.67
N ASN A 104 7.33 -13.25 12.99
CA ASN A 104 8.51 -13.73 13.71
C ASN A 104 9.77 -12.94 13.33
N ILE A 105 9.89 -11.70 13.79
CA ILE A 105 11.08 -10.88 13.53
C ILE A 105 12.09 -11.11 14.65
N TRP A 106 13.33 -11.46 14.32
CA TRP A 106 14.41 -11.63 15.28
C TRP A 106 15.74 -11.06 14.76
N VAL A 107 16.69 -10.90 15.67
CA VAL A 107 18.06 -10.47 15.35
C VAL A 107 19.02 -11.54 15.84
N ASP A 108 19.96 -11.93 14.99
CA ASP A 108 21.10 -12.77 15.35
C ASP A 108 22.39 -11.94 15.30
N GLU A 109 23.36 -12.29 16.13
CA GLU A 109 24.69 -11.66 16.18
C GLU A 109 25.75 -12.75 16.04
N PRO A 110 26.03 -13.22 14.82
CA PRO A 110 27.03 -14.26 14.59
C PRO A 110 28.46 -13.81 14.96
N GLU A 111 28.76 -12.52 14.83
CA GLU A 111 30.04 -11.92 15.21
C GLU A 111 29.79 -10.59 15.94
N PRO A 112 30.69 -10.17 16.86
CA PRO A 112 30.55 -8.90 17.57
C PRO A 112 30.33 -7.73 16.60
N SER A 113 29.25 -6.99 16.84
CA SER A 113 28.83 -5.85 16.03
C SER A 113 28.34 -6.15 14.60
N ASN A 114 28.24 -7.43 14.23
CA ASN A 114 27.70 -7.87 12.96
C ASN A 114 26.36 -8.56 13.22
N CYS A 115 25.27 -7.79 13.11
CA CYS A 115 23.93 -8.29 13.37
C CYS A 115 23.19 -8.59 12.07
N THR A 116 22.34 -9.60 12.09
CA THR A 116 21.44 -9.97 11.01
C THR A 116 20.01 -9.90 11.51
N LEU A 117 19.23 -8.96 10.97
CA LEU A 117 17.78 -8.91 11.13
C LEU A 117 17.16 -9.97 10.23
N MET A 118 16.29 -10.82 10.77
CA MET A 118 15.63 -11.90 10.05
C MET A 118 14.13 -11.92 10.37
N TRP A 119 13.36 -12.47 9.44
CA TRP A 119 11.91 -12.68 9.57
C TRP A 119 11.47 -13.89 8.76
N ASP A 120 10.24 -14.35 8.98
CA ASP A 120 9.69 -15.44 8.17
C ASP A 120 9.41 -14.99 6.72
N PRO A 121 9.77 -15.79 5.70
CA PRO A 121 9.49 -15.47 4.31
C PRO A 121 7.99 -15.33 4.04
N VAL A 122 7.61 -14.23 3.40
CA VAL A 122 6.24 -13.94 2.96
C VAL A 122 6.09 -14.33 1.49
N ALA A 123 5.03 -15.08 1.18
CA ALA A 123 4.68 -15.42 -0.20
C ALA A 123 4.20 -14.18 -0.99
N LEU A 124 4.35 -14.21 -2.32
CA LEU A 124 3.87 -13.15 -3.23
C LEU A 124 4.55 -11.77 -3.03
N VAL A 125 5.73 -11.74 -2.40
CA VAL A 125 6.56 -10.54 -2.21
C VAL A 125 7.80 -10.62 -3.08
N ASP A 126 8.12 -9.52 -3.78
CA ASP A 126 9.34 -9.40 -4.59
C ASP A 126 10.56 -8.94 -3.77
N PHE A 127 10.33 -8.05 -2.80
CA PHE A 127 11.37 -7.51 -1.93
C PHE A 127 10.80 -6.96 -0.61
N TYR A 128 11.66 -6.86 0.38
CA TYR A 128 11.40 -6.30 1.70
C TYR A 128 12.17 -4.99 1.88
N ILE A 129 11.55 -4.06 2.60
CA ILE A 129 12.23 -2.88 3.12
C ILE A 129 12.14 -2.91 4.65
N ALA A 130 13.29 -3.08 5.30
CA ALA A 130 13.40 -3.02 6.76
C ALA A 130 13.98 -1.68 7.21
N TYR A 131 13.43 -1.14 8.30
CA TYR A 131 13.92 0.08 8.95
C TYR A 131 14.42 -0.28 10.35
N ILE A 132 15.70 -0.04 10.60
CA ILE A 132 16.38 -0.34 11.85
C ILE A 132 16.68 0.99 12.53
N LYS A 133 16.00 1.22 13.65
CA LYS A 133 16.16 2.44 14.43
C LYS A 133 17.04 2.18 15.64
N ARG A 134 18.10 2.97 15.78
CA ARG A 134 19.03 2.93 16.90
C ARG A 134 18.64 3.95 17.98
N ASP A 135 19.16 3.75 19.18
CA ASP A 135 18.89 4.61 20.34
C ASP A 135 19.48 6.02 20.19
N ASP A 136 20.54 6.17 19.41
CA ASP A 136 21.13 7.47 19.04
C ASP A 136 20.27 8.27 18.04
N GLY A 137 19.12 7.71 17.64
CA GLY A 137 18.21 8.31 16.67
C GLY A 137 18.61 8.07 15.21
N TYR A 138 19.70 7.35 14.95
CA TYR A 138 20.09 6.96 13.61
C TYR A 138 19.14 5.88 13.07
N GLU A 139 18.75 6.03 11.79
CA GLU A 139 17.85 5.11 11.11
C GLU A 139 18.58 4.53 9.90
N LEU A 140 18.66 3.20 9.87
CA LEU A 140 19.17 2.43 8.74
C LEU A 140 17.99 1.85 7.98
N SER A 141 18.03 1.92 6.65
CA SER A 141 17.08 1.23 5.79
C SER A 141 17.80 0.15 4.98
N CYS A 142 17.11 -0.96 4.78
CA CYS A 142 17.63 -2.10 4.05
C CYS A 142 16.61 -2.58 3.03
N ASN A 143 17.04 -2.75 1.79
CA ASN A 143 16.24 -3.32 0.72
C ASN A 143 16.86 -4.67 0.34
N THR A 144 16.08 -5.74 0.42
CA THR A 144 16.52 -7.11 0.21
C THR A 144 15.40 -7.93 -0.42
N SER A 145 15.73 -8.87 -1.31
CA SER A 145 14.78 -9.89 -1.78
C SER A 145 14.72 -11.11 -0.87
N GLU A 146 15.66 -11.22 0.07
CA GLU A 146 15.72 -12.30 1.06
C GLU A 146 15.02 -11.88 2.35
N ALA A 147 14.60 -12.85 3.17
CA ALA A 147 13.97 -12.59 4.46
C ALA A 147 14.99 -12.23 5.56
N SER A 148 16.08 -11.55 5.18
CA SER A 148 17.16 -11.18 6.08
C SER A 148 17.90 -9.93 5.61
N CYS A 149 18.39 -9.16 6.57
CA CYS A 149 19.24 -7.99 6.33
C CYS A 149 20.38 -7.88 7.35
N ASN A 150 21.60 -7.68 6.85
CA ASN A 150 22.78 -7.44 7.69
C ASN A 150 22.94 -5.96 8.03
N PHE A 151 23.30 -5.67 9.29
CA PHE A 151 23.55 -4.32 9.77
C PHE A 151 24.59 -4.31 10.89
N PHE A 152 25.20 -3.15 11.09
CA PHE A 152 26.15 -2.95 12.18
C PHE A 152 25.40 -2.59 13.46
N CYS A 153 25.57 -3.38 14.51
CA CYS A 153 25.00 -3.15 15.83
C CYS A 153 26.10 -2.77 16.83
N MET A 154 25.85 -1.81 17.71
CA MET A 154 26.75 -1.48 18.82
C MET A 154 26.02 -1.81 20.13
N CYS A 155 26.63 -2.65 20.97
CA CYS A 155 26.19 -2.86 22.35
C CYS A 155 26.58 -1.66 23.23
#